data_AF-A0A8E0RNI2-F1
#
_entry.id   AF-A0A8E0RNI2-F1
#
_cell.length_a   1.000
_cell.length_b   1.000
_cell.length_c   1.000
_cell.angle_alpha   90.00
_cell.angle_beta   90.00
_cell.angle_gamma   90.00
#
_symmetry.space_group_name_H-M   'P 1'
#
loop_
_entity.id
_entity.type
_entity.pdbx_description
1 polymer ?
#
loop_
_entity_poly.entity_id
_entity_poly.type
_entity_poly.pdbx_seq_one_letter_code
_entity_poly.pdbx_strand_id
1 'polypeptide(L)'
;NGDVRFLICTDVASRGLDIAGLPYVINVTLPDEKQNYIHRIGRVGRAERMGLAISLVSTVKEKVWYHSNCSTRGRGCFNTRLVEHGGCCIWYNEPNLLGDIEEHLGITIDTVDSKLCIPADAFDGKVVYGQKLKHRE
;
A
#
# COMPACT_ATOMS: atom_id res chain seq x y z
N ASN A 1 19.45 -15.41 -9.90
CA ASN A 1 18.22 -16.20 -10.10
C ASN A 1 17.02 -15.29 -9.97
N GLY A 2 16.77 -14.46 -10.99
CA GLY A 2 15.64 -13.52 -11.09
C GLY A 2 14.32 -14.22 -11.45
N ASP A 3 14.09 -15.40 -10.88
CA ASP A 3 12.97 -16.27 -11.25
C ASP A 3 11.65 -15.75 -10.66
N VAL A 4 11.74 -14.94 -9.61
CA VAL A 4 10.59 -14.30 -8.94
C VAL A 4 10.38 -12.90 -9.49
N ARG A 5 9.28 -12.71 -10.22
CA ARG A 5 8.88 -11.42 -10.82
C ARG A 5 8.00 -10.57 -9.90
N PHE A 6 7.26 -11.21 -9.00
CA PHE A 6 6.32 -10.57 -8.09
C PHE A 6 6.44 -11.15 -6.70
N LEU A 7 6.32 -10.29 -5.70
CA LEU A 7 6.21 -10.67 -4.29
C LEU A 7 4.89 -10.11 -3.75
N ILE A 8 4.05 -11.00 -3.22
CA ILE A 8 2.82 -10.64 -2.53
C ILE A 8 3.04 -10.92 -1.05
N CYS A 9 2.81 -9.93 -0.19
CA CYS A 9 3.03 -10.07 1.25
C CYS A 9 2.05 -9.22 2.05
N THR A 10 1.83 -9.62 3.30
CA THR A 10 1.18 -8.80 4.33
C THR A 10 2.25 -8.05 5.14
N ASP A 11 1.85 -7.03 5.92
CA ASP A 11 2.79 -6.32 6.81
C ASP A 11 3.48 -7.24 7.81
N VAL A 12 2.82 -8.31 8.24
CA VAL A 12 3.42 -9.31 9.14
C VAL A 12 4.47 -10.13 8.39
N ALA A 13 4.16 -10.59 7.18
CA ALA A 13 5.07 -11.39 6.37
C ALA A 13 6.28 -10.60 5.86
N SER A 14 6.18 -9.27 5.76
CA SER A 14 7.29 -8.40 5.35
C SER A 14 8.30 -8.13 6.47
N ARG A 15 7.96 -8.42 7.74
CA ARG A 15 8.90 -8.29 8.85
C ARG A 15 10.02 -9.32 8.71
N GLY A 16 11.26 -8.84 8.68
CA GLY A 16 12.45 -9.68 8.45
C GLY A 16 12.83 -9.85 6.98
N LEU A 17 12.00 -9.37 6.04
CA LEU A 17 12.38 -9.23 4.64
C LEU A 17 13.06 -7.88 4.44
N ASP A 18 14.39 -7.90 4.29
CA ASP A 18 15.15 -6.72 3.86
C ASP A 18 15.16 -6.62 2.33
N ILE A 19 14.04 -6.15 1.79
CA ILE A 19 13.88 -5.91 0.36
C ILE A 19 13.80 -4.40 0.17
N ALA A 20 14.73 -3.83 -0.58
CA ALA A 20 14.81 -2.40 -0.83
C ALA A 20 15.23 -2.13 -2.28
N GLY A 21 14.89 -0.94 -2.78
CA GLY A 21 15.23 -0.54 -4.15
C GLY A 21 14.35 -1.21 -5.20
N LEU A 22 13.10 -1.55 -4.84
CA LEU A 22 12.11 -2.03 -5.79
C LEU A 22 11.72 -0.90 -6.76
N PRO A 23 11.44 -1.22 -8.04
CA PRO A 23 10.92 -0.24 -8.99
C PRO A 23 9.49 0.17 -8.65
N TYR A 24 8.70 -0.77 -8.12
CA TYR A 24 7.27 -0.62 -7.92
C TYR A 24 6.83 -1.20 -6.58
N VAL A 25 5.88 -0.54 -5.94
CA VAL A 25 5.07 -1.06 -4.83
C VAL A 25 3.60 -0.83 -5.17
N ILE A 26 2.77 -1.84 -4.96
CA ILE A 26 1.32 -1.74 -5.13
C ILE A 26 0.67 -2.09 -3.80
N ASN A 27 0.01 -1.12 -3.17
CA ASN A 27 -0.87 -1.34 -2.03
C ASN A 27 -2.23 -1.77 -2.56
N VAL A 28 -2.57 -3.06 -2.40
CA VAL A 28 -3.89 -3.59 -2.79
C VAL A 28 -4.99 -3.13 -1.83
N THR A 29 -4.61 -2.89 -0.57
CA THR A 29 -5.47 -2.34 0.47
C THR A 29 -4.59 -1.38 1.28
N LEU A 30 -5.12 -0.21 1.64
CA LEU A 30 -4.41 0.68 2.54
C LEU A 30 -4.14 -0.02 3.88
N PRO A 31 -3.06 0.31 4.58
CA PRO A 31 -2.87 -0.16 5.95
C PRO A 31 -3.79 0.59 6.91
N ASP A 32 -4.20 -0.08 7.99
CA ASP A 32 -4.97 0.50 9.09
C ASP A 32 -4.16 1.51 9.92
N GLU A 33 -2.83 1.42 9.86
CA GLU A 33 -1.91 2.40 10.45
C GLU A 33 -1.09 3.13 9.38
N LYS A 34 -1.13 4.46 9.39
CA LYS A 34 -0.36 5.32 8.46
C LYS A 34 1.15 5.07 8.48
N GLN A 35 1.71 4.66 9.61
CA GLN A 35 3.14 4.32 9.70
C GLN A 35 3.50 3.12 8.81
N ASN A 36 2.60 2.14 8.69
CA ASN A 36 2.80 1.00 7.80
C ASN A 36 2.78 1.43 6.33
N TYR A 37 2.01 2.46 5.97
CA TYR A 37 2.03 3.03 4.61
C TYR A 37 3.43 3.52 4.23
N ILE A 38 4.05 4.31 5.13
CA ILE A 38 5.41 4.85 4.94
C ILE A 38 6.43 3.71 4.80
N HIS A 39 6.32 2.67 5.63
CA HIS A 39 7.19 1.50 5.55
C HIS A 39 7.03 0.73 4.24
N ARG A 40 5.81 0.63 3.70
CA ARG A 40 5.54 -0.02 2.41
C ARG A 40 6.12 0.78 1.25
N ILE A 41 5.85 2.09 1.17
CA ILE A 41 6.35 2.91 0.08
C ILE A 41 7.88 3.12 0.16
N GLY A 42 8.45 3.07 1.36
CA GLY A 42 9.91 3.15 1.57
C GLY A 42 10.72 1.99 0.96
N ARG A 43 10.05 0.99 0.37
CA ARG A 43 10.69 -0.10 -0.38
C ARG A 43 11.11 0.33 -1.79
N VAL A 44 10.54 1.41 -2.32
CA VAL A 44 10.97 2.04 -3.58
C VAL A 44 11.80 3.30 -3.32
N GLY A 45 12.34 3.93 -4.36
CA GLY A 45 12.88 5.30 -4.24
C GLY A 45 14.23 5.44 -3.52
N ARG A 46 15.00 4.36 -3.34
CA ARG A 46 16.30 4.37 -2.64
C ARG A 46 17.49 4.36 -3.61
N ALA A 47 18.64 4.83 -3.13
CA ALA A 47 19.92 4.85 -3.88
C ALA A 47 19.84 5.54 -5.25
N GLU A 48 19.24 6.74 -5.28
CA GLU A 48 19.08 7.58 -6.48
C GLU A 48 18.31 6.89 -7.61
N ARG A 49 17.45 5.93 -7.26
CA ARG A 49 16.53 5.29 -8.23
C ARG A 49 15.14 5.84 -8.01
N MET A 50 14.48 6.20 -9.10
CA MET A 50 13.07 6.55 -9.06
C MET A 50 12.23 5.32 -8.74
N GLY A 51 11.21 5.50 -7.92
CA GLY A 51 10.30 4.45 -7.48
C GLY A 51 8.86 4.90 -7.60
N LEU A 52 7.96 3.98 -7.93
CA LEU A 52 6.53 4.28 -7.99
C LEU A 52 5.77 3.44 -6.97
N ALA A 53 5.00 4.11 -6.11
CA ALA A 53 4.04 3.48 -5.23
C ALA A 53 2.62 3.78 -5.73
N ILE A 54 1.83 2.74 -5.94
CA ILE A 54 0.42 2.84 -6.35
C ILE A 54 -0.42 2.27 -5.23
N SER A 55 -1.50 2.95 -4.87
CA SER A 55 -2.45 2.46 -3.89
C SER A 55 -3.83 2.35 -4.51
N LEU A 56 -4.44 1.17 -4.38
CA LEU A 56 -5.85 0.98 -4.67
C LEU A 56 -6.62 1.40 -3.42
N VAL A 57 -7.59 2.27 -3.59
CA VAL A 57 -8.37 2.85 -2.49
C VAL A 57 -9.84 2.75 -2.86
N SER A 58 -10.63 2.07 -2.04
CA SER A 58 -12.07 2.04 -2.18
C SER A 58 -12.66 3.44 -1.95
N THR A 59 -13.65 3.80 -2.76
CA THR A 59 -14.39 5.06 -2.62
C THR A 59 -15.48 5.00 -1.55
N VAL A 60 -15.73 3.82 -0.99
CA VAL A 60 -16.79 3.57 0.00
C VAL A 60 -16.28 2.71 1.15
N LYS A 61 -16.99 2.75 2.28
CA LYS A 61 -16.69 1.85 3.39
C LYS A 61 -17.01 0.41 2.99
N GLU A 62 -16.09 -0.49 3.29
CA GLU A 62 -16.24 -1.91 3.00
C GLU A 62 -16.34 -2.72 4.29
N LYS A 63 -17.16 -3.77 4.28
CA LYS A 63 -17.25 -4.67 5.41
C LYS A 63 -16.20 -5.76 5.26
N VAL A 64 -15.17 -5.72 6.10
CA VAL A 64 -14.02 -6.64 6.01
C VAL A 64 -13.92 -7.53 7.24
N TRP A 65 -13.26 -8.67 7.10
CA TRP A 65 -12.88 -9.53 8.21
C TRP A 65 -11.71 -8.91 8.99
N TYR A 66 -11.81 -8.85 10.32
CA TYR A 66 -10.79 -8.27 11.19
C TYR A 66 -10.30 -9.25 12.27
N HIS A 67 -11.17 -10.15 12.74
CA HIS A 67 -10.83 -11.24 13.66
C HIS A 67 -10.02 -10.86 14.91
N SER A 68 -10.14 -9.62 15.41
CA SER A 68 -9.36 -9.12 16.57
C SER A 68 -9.51 -9.99 17.82
N ASN A 69 -10.74 -10.37 18.15
CA ASN A 69 -11.09 -11.19 19.32
C ASN A 69 -11.68 -12.56 18.91
N CYS A 70 -11.25 -13.09 17.77
CA CYS A 70 -11.72 -14.37 17.27
C CYS A 70 -10.90 -15.54 17.85
N SER A 71 -11.54 -16.43 18.62
CA SER A 71 -10.88 -17.61 19.22
C SER A 71 -10.21 -18.51 18.17
N THR A 72 -10.79 -18.63 16.98
CA THR A 72 -10.23 -19.43 15.89
C THR A 72 -9.26 -18.67 14.99
N ARG A 73 -9.06 -17.37 15.23
CA ARG A 73 -8.23 -16.45 14.40
C ARG A 73 -8.58 -16.55 12.91
N GLY A 74 -9.87 -16.58 12.61
CA GLY A 74 -10.40 -16.68 11.24
C GLY A 74 -10.53 -18.11 10.70
N ARG A 75 -9.93 -19.13 11.33
CA ARG A 75 -10.08 -20.51 10.87
C ARG A 75 -11.52 -20.98 11.06
N GLY A 76 -12.23 -21.22 9.96
CA GLY A 76 -13.63 -21.67 9.97
C GLY A 76 -14.60 -20.67 10.63
N CYS A 77 -14.26 -19.37 10.68
CA CYS A 77 -15.11 -18.37 11.30
C CYS A 77 -16.11 -17.80 10.28
N PHE A 78 -17.40 -17.80 10.65
CA PHE A 78 -18.49 -17.25 9.84
C PHE A 78 -19.27 -16.13 10.54
N ASN A 79 -18.74 -15.62 11.67
CA ASN A 79 -19.42 -14.58 12.46
C ASN A 79 -19.23 -13.20 11.81
N THR A 80 -20.10 -12.88 10.85
CA THR A 80 -20.05 -11.63 10.06
C THR A 80 -20.53 -10.40 10.82
N ARG A 81 -20.88 -10.49 12.11
CA ARG A 81 -21.27 -9.31 12.90
C ARG A 81 -20.08 -8.36 13.05
N LEU A 82 -20.35 -7.12 13.42
CA LEU A 82 -19.30 -6.15 13.71
C LEU A 82 -18.61 -6.48 15.03
N VAL A 83 -17.32 -6.17 15.16
CA VAL A 83 -16.53 -6.40 16.38
C VAL A 83 -17.18 -5.73 17.61
N GLU A 84 -17.72 -4.52 17.45
CA GLU A 84 -18.48 -3.79 18.48
C GLU A 84 -19.75 -4.54 18.97
N HIS A 85 -20.19 -5.55 18.22
CA HIS A 85 -21.33 -6.41 18.52
C HIS A 85 -20.92 -7.88 18.73
N GLY A 86 -19.66 -8.12 19.14
CA GLY A 86 -19.14 -9.47 19.38
C GLY A 86 -18.94 -10.30 18.11
N GLY A 87 -18.78 -9.62 16.97
CA GLY A 87 -18.54 -10.21 15.66
C GLY A 87 -17.06 -10.27 15.27
N CYS A 88 -16.80 -10.57 14.00
CA CYS A 88 -15.44 -10.65 13.45
C CYS A 88 -15.19 -9.72 12.27
N CYS A 89 -16.14 -8.85 11.94
CA CYS A 89 -16.00 -7.85 10.87
C CYS A 89 -15.86 -6.43 11.42
N ILE A 90 -15.29 -5.54 10.59
CA ILE A 90 -15.34 -4.09 10.81
C ILE A 90 -15.81 -3.40 9.52
N TRP A 91 -16.22 -2.15 9.63
CA TRP A 91 -16.29 -1.25 8.48
C TRP A 91 -14.92 -0.63 8.27
N TYR A 92 -14.27 -1.01 7.18
CA TYR A 92 -13.00 -0.46 6.74
C TYR A 92 -13.26 0.81 5.93
N ASN A 93 -12.66 1.91 6.34
CA ASN A 93 -12.91 3.22 5.76
C ASN A 93 -11.64 3.77 5.12
N GLU A 94 -11.27 3.21 3.96
CA GLU A 94 -10.08 3.63 3.22
C GLU A 94 -10.04 5.12 2.87
N PRO A 95 -11.15 5.81 2.55
CA PRO A 95 -11.12 7.26 2.37
C PRO A 95 -10.61 8.02 3.61
N ASN A 96 -10.97 7.57 4.81
CA ASN A 96 -10.47 8.18 6.05
C ASN A 96 -8.99 7.83 6.29
N LEU A 97 -8.59 6.58 6.03
CA LEU A 97 -7.20 6.16 6.17
C LEU A 97 -6.29 6.90 5.19
N LEU A 98 -6.76 7.18 3.97
CA LEU A 98 -6.07 8.01 3.00
C LEU A 98 -5.90 9.43 3.55
N GLY A 99 -6.96 10.03 4.10
CA GLY A 99 -6.88 11.35 4.75
C GLY A 99 -5.85 11.38 5.89
N ASP A 100 -5.83 10.36 6.74
CA ASP A 100 -4.85 10.24 7.84
C ASP A 100 -3.40 10.12 7.32
N ILE A 101 -3.21 9.45 6.17
CA ILE A 101 -1.92 9.32 5.49
C ILE A 101 -1.49 10.67 4.90
N GLU A 102 -2.37 11.34 4.16
CA GLU A 102 -2.12 12.64 3.54
C GLU A 102 -1.78 13.72 4.58
N GLU A 103 -2.55 13.77 5.67
CA GLU A 103 -2.29 14.66 6.80
C GLU A 103 -0.88 14.41 7.36
N HIS A 104 -0.51 13.13 7.54
CA HIS A 104 0.79 12.77 8.10
C HIS A 104 1.96 13.08 7.15
N LEU A 105 1.75 12.95 5.85
CA LEU A 105 2.76 13.30 4.84
C LEU A 105 2.80 14.82 4.57
N GLY A 106 1.76 15.56 4.94
CA GLY A 106 1.61 16.98 4.61
C GLY A 106 1.38 17.24 3.12
N ILE A 107 0.94 16.23 2.36
CA ILE A 107 0.68 16.31 0.92
C ILE A 107 -0.63 15.59 0.59
N THR A 108 -1.30 16.03 -0.49
CA THR A 108 -2.38 15.27 -1.12
C THR A 108 -1.78 14.30 -2.13
N ILE A 109 -2.24 13.05 -2.12
CA ILE A 109 -1.79 12.01 -3.05
C ILE A 109 -2.61 12.13 -4.34
N ASP A 110 -1.92 12.25 -5.47
CA ASP A 110 -2.59 12.36 -6.76
C ASP A 110 -3.43 11.11 -7.06
N THR A 111 -4.67 11.34 -7.47
CA THR A 111 -5.59 10.29 -7.92
C THR A 111 -5.51 10.18 -9.44
N VAL A 112 -5.33 8.95 -9.93
CA VAL A 112 -5.38 8.65 -11.37
C VAL A 112 -6.81 8.33 -11.79
N ASP A 113 -7.15 8.68 -13.04
CA ASP A 113 -8.45 8.34 -13.61
C ASP A 113 -8.59 6.83 -13.88
N SER A 114 -9.77 6.41 -14.33
CA SER A 114 -10.07 5.00 -14.64
C SER A 114 -9.23 4.41 -15.77
N LYS A 115 -8.49 5.23 -16.53
CA LYS A 115 -7.55 4.76 -17.54
C LYS A 115 -6.19 4.41 -16.93
N LEU A 116 -6.01 4.60 -15.62
CA LEU A 116 -4.76 4.40 -14.89
C LEU A 116 -3.58 5.12 -15.57
N CYS A 117 -3.86 6.27 -16.16
CA CYS A 117 -2.83 7.13 -16.74
C CYS A 117 -1.99 7.70 -15.60
N ILE A 118 -0.86 7.06 -15.33
CA ILE A 118 0.11 7.56 -14.36
C ILE A 118 0.67 8.87 -14.93
N PRO A 119 0.60 10.00 -14.20
CA PRO A 119 1.19 11.24 -14.65
C PRO A 119 2.65 11.02 -15.01
N ALA A 120 3.06 11.51 -16.19
CA ALA A 120 4.47 11.55 -16.51
C ALA A 120 5.10 12.57 -15.55
N ASP A 121 5.78 12.10 -14.51
CA ASP A 121 6.52 12.97 -13.60
C ASP A 121 7.45 13.89 -14.42
N ALA A 122 7.60 15.14 -13.96
CA ALA A 122 8.26 16.27 -14.62
C ALA A 122 9.74 16.08 -15.02
N PHE A 123 10.27 14.86 -14.96
CA PHE A 123 11.63 14.50 -15.32
C PHE A 123 11.71 13.96 -16.78
N ASP A 124 11.68 14.88 -17.75
CA ASP A 124 12.18 14.74 -19.14
C ASP A 124 11.74 13.49 -19.94
N GLY A 125 10.66 12.81 -19.58
CA GLY A 125 10.19 11.62 -20.30
C GLY A 125 11.21 10.46 -20.42
N LYS A 126 12.28 10.47 -19.60
CA LYS A 126 13.39 9.50 -19.63
C LYS A 126 13.47 8.62 -18.39
N VAL A 127 12.62 8.85 -17.39
CA VAL A 127 12.65 8.09 -16.14
C VAL A 127 12.02 6.72 -16.37
N VAL A 128 12.86 5.69 -16.27
CA VAL A 128 12.41 4.30 -16.10
C VAL A 128 12.46 4.00 -14.61
N TYR A 129 11.31 3.68 -14.00
CA TYR A 129 11.25 3.32 -12.58
C TYR A 129 12.19 2.16 -12.27
N GLY A 130 12.93 2.30 -11.18
CA GLY A 130 14.00 1.38 -10.82
C GLY A 130 15.28 1.53 -11.64
N GLN A 131 15.50 2.55 -12.47
CA GLN A 131 16.84 2.89 -12.98
C GLN A 131 17.51 3.96 -12.11
N LYS A 132 18.85 3.98 -12.07
CA LYS A 132 19.60 5.06 -11.44
C LYS A 132 19.36 6.36 -12.22
N LEU A 133 19.19 7.47 -11.50
CA LEU A 133 19.15 8.80 -12.07
C LEU A 133 20.45 9.01 -12.87
N LYS A 134 20.31 9.30 -14.17
CA LYS A 134 21.43 9.81 -14.96
C LYS A 134 21.66 11.25 -14.53
N HIS A 135 22.81 11.55 -13.94
CA HIS A 135 23.22 12.94 -13.73
C HIS A 135 23.18 13.65 -15.08
N ARG A 136 22.47 14.78 -15.15
CA ARG A 136 22.62 15.72 -16.26
C ARG A 136 23.99 16.37 -16.13
N GLU A 137 24.84 16.18 -17.12
CA GLU A 137 26.00 17.06 -17.39
C GLU A 137 25.53 18.45 -17.81
#